data_AF-A0AAV0KHS1-F1
#
_entry.id   AF-A0AAV0KHS1-F1
#
_cell.length_a   1.000
_cell.length_b   1.000
_cell.length_c   1.000
_cell.angle_alpha   90.00
_cell.angle_beta   90.00
_cell.angle_gamma   90.00
#
_symmetry.space_group_name_H-M   'P 1'
#
loop_
_entity.id
_entity.type
_entity.pdbx_description
1 polymer ?
#
loop_
_entity_poly.entity_id
_entity_poly.type
_entity_poly.pdbx_seq_one_letter_code
_entity_poly.pdbx_strand_id
1 'polypeptide(L)'
;MTTVAGLPKYVVLKSKNDGKYLHYLWNDEFGEYYKDLGCKRDVDVVNPFVQLEVVPSTADATLIHLRCSYNNKFLQLTSKYGVSWISATADAAEEDKTKATSTLFQPIFPAGEPSTVGFLHVQTQRHLRTFYNKDYSAEINYVACVYTNDGTGYHRYEFAAWESYEDKMKKKDEEIQKLKKEIDEKDAQIKAKDKEIAALKAAAGK
;
A
#
# COMPACT_ATOMS: atom_id res chain seq x y z
N MET A 1 13.83 3.41 8.25
CA MET A 1 12.97 2.32 7.72
C MET A 1 13.87 1.30 7.07
N THR A 2 13.71 0.02 7.40
CA THR A 2 14.45 -1.05 6.72
C THR A 2 13.81 -1.34 5.37
N THR A 3 14.61 -1.35 4.31
CA THR A 3 14.17 -1.69 2.96
C THR A 3 14.58 -3.11 2.59
N VAL A 4 13.73 -3.82 1.85
CA VAL A 4 13.94 -5.17 1.33
C VAL A 4 13.74 -5.11 -0.19
N ALA A 5 14.80 -5.40 -0.96
CA ALA A 5 14.79 -5.32 -2.42
C ALA A 5 14.20 -4.00 -2.97
N GLY A 6 14.50 -2.86 -2.33
CA GLY A 6 14.00 -1.54 -2.73
C GLY A 6 12.61 -1.16 -2.22
N LEU A 7 11.93 -2.04 -1.48
CA LEU A 7 10.61 -1.77 -0.87
C LEU A 7 10.68 -1.62 0.65
N PRO A 8 9.78 -0.88 1.30
CA PRO A 8 9.63 -0.90 2.75
C PRO A 8 9.30 -2.30 3.28
N LYS A 9 9.78 -2.67 4.47
CA LYS A 9 9.43 -3.95 5.11
C LYS A 9 7.91 -4.16 5.22
N TYR A 10 7.17 -3.14 5.62
CA TYR A 10 5.71 -3.14 5.60
C TYR A 10 5.24 -2.12 4.58
N VAL A 11 4.46 -2.57 3.60
CA VAL A 11 4.13 -1.81 2.41
C VAL A 11 2.63 -1.81 2.15
N VAL A 12 2.15 -0.71 1.59
CA VAL A 12 0.86 -0.61 0.91
C VAL A 12 1.09 -0.45 -0.58
N LEU A 13 0.20 -1.05 -1.38
CA LEU A 13 0.29 -1.01 -2.84
C LEU A 13 -0.98 -0.39 -3.42
N LYS A 14 -0.88 0.80 -3.98
CA LYS A 14 -1.98 1.49 -4.66
C LYS A 14 -1.87 1.25 -6.16
N SER A 15 -2.86 0.59 -6.75
CA SER A 15 -2.89 0.34 -8.19
C SER A 15 -3.00 1.66 -8.96
N LYS A 16 -2.09 1.89 -9.91
CA LYS A 16 -2.11 3.10 -10.76
C LYS A 16 -3.26 3.10 -11.77
N ASN A 17 -3.87 1.94 -12.01
CA ASN A 17 -4.93 1.79 -13.02
C ASN A 17 -6.29 2.30 -12.50
N ASP A 18 -6.60 2.07 -11.23
CA ASP A 18 -7.90 2.37 -10.62
C ASP A 18 -7.79 3.26 -9.37
N GLY A 19 -6.58 3.57 -8.91
CA GLY A 19 -6.33 4.39 -7.74
C GLY A 19 -6.66 3.69 -6.40
N LYS A 20 -6.88 2.38 -6.39
CA LYS A 20 -7.29 1.63 -5.19
C LYS A 20 -6.16 0.82 -4.59
N TYR A 21 -6.23 0.58 -3.28
CA TYR A 21 -5.24 -0.24 -2.59
C TYR A 21 -5.50 -1.74 -2.77
N LEU A 22 -4.41 -2.47 -3.03
CA LEU A 22 -4.39 -3.92 -2.96
C LEU A 22 -4.60 -4.33 -1.50
N HIS A 23 -5.58 -5.17 -1.24
CA HIS A 23 -5.89 -5.65 0.11
C HIS A 23 -6.41 -7.08 0.10
N TYR A 24 -6.36 -7.70 1.27
CA TYR A 24 -6.86 -9.04 1.53
C TYR A 24 -8.39 -9.08 1.59
N LEU A 25 -9.00 -10.03 0.88
CA LEU A 25 -10.44 -10.25 0.84
C LEU A 25 -10.86 -11.17 2.01
N TRP A 26 -11.36 -10.57 3.10
CA TRP A 26 -11.30 -11.16 4.45
C TRP A 26 -12.53 -11.92 4.93
N ASN A 27 -13.63 -11.91 4.20
CA ASN A 27 -14.89 -12.57 4.60
C ASN A 27 -15.60 -13.22 3.41
N ASP A 28 -16.75 -13.82 3.71
CA ASP A 28 -17.64 -14.53 2.77
C ASP A 28 -18.36 -13.59 1.79
N GLU A 29 -18.39 -12.28 2.04
CA GLU A 29 -18.95 -11.29 1.10
C GLU A 29 -18.22 -11.27 -0.25
N PHE A 30 -17.00 -11.81 -0.29
CA PHE A 30 -16.20 -11.97 -1.51
C PHE A 30 -16.42 -13.32 -2.21
N GLY A 31 -17.35 -14.14 -1.70
CA GLY A 31 -17.68 -15.44 -2.26
C GLY A 31 -16.47 -16.35 -2.43
N GLU A 32 -16.27 -16.84 -3.66
CA GLU A 32 -15.16 -17.72 -4.02
C GLU A 32 -13.77 -17.06 -3.99
N TYR A 33 -13.71 -15.73 -3.89
CA TYR A 33 -12.48 -14.95 -3.78
C TYR A 33 -12.08 -14.67 -2.33
N TYR A 34 -12.81 -15.25 -1.37
CA TYR A 34 -12.38 -15.23 0.02
C TYR A 34 -10.94 -15.73 0.14
N LYS A 35 -10.10 -14.95 0.85
CA LYS A 35 -8.64 -15.12 1.02
C LYS A 35 -7.77 -14.71 -0.16
N ASP A 36 -8.36 -14.27 -1.27
CA ASP A 36 -7.62 -13.70 -2.39
C ASP A 36 -7.22 -12.24 -2.08
N LEU A 37 -6.41 -11.66 -2.97
CA LEU A 37 -6.04 -10.25 -2.92
C LEU A 37 -6.84 -9.49 -3.99
N GLY A 38 -7.17 -8.23 -3.76
CA GLY A 38 -7.90 -7.42 -4.74
C GLY A 38 -7.79 -5.91 -4.52
N CYS A 39 -8.21 -5.12 -5.52
CA CYS A 39 -8.25 -3.66 -5.49
C CYS A 39 -9.71 -3.16 -5.51
N LYS A 40 -10.47 -3.55 -4.50
CA LYS A 40 -11.89 -3.22 -4.32
C LYS A 40 -12.09 -2.24 -3.16
N ARG A 41 -13.13 -1.40 -3.24
CA ARG A 41 -13.51 -0.39 -2.23
C ARG A 41 -12.43 0.68 -2.01
N ASP A 42 -12.85 1.84 -1.53
CA ASP A 42 -11.91 2.86 -1.03
C ASP A 42 -11.52 2.49 0.40
N VAL A 43 -10.58 1.55 0.50
CA VAL A 43 -10.01 1.13 1.78
C VAL A 43 -8.98 2.18 2.20
N ASP A 44 -9.09 2.69 3.44
CA ASP A 44 -8.09 3.61 3.99
C ASP A 44 -6.72 2.91 4.08
N VAL A 45 -5.66 3.67 3.83
CA VAL A 45 -4.27 3.20 3.91
C VAL A 45 -3.89 2.62 5.29
N VAL A 46 -4.58 3.03 6.35
CA VAL A 46 -4.37 2.51 7.72
C VAL A 46 -5.09 1.18 7.99
N ASN A 47 -5.90 0.69 7.05
CA ASN A 47 -6.65 -0.54 7.23
C ASN A 47 -5.69 -1.74 7.35
N PRO A 48 -5.88 -2.66 8.31
CA PRO A 48 -4.99 -3.81 8.47
C PRO A 48 -4.97 -4.75 7.24
N PHE A 49 -6.00 -4.75 6.40
CA PHE A 49 -6.07 -5.61 5.22
C PHE A 49 -5.20 -5.14 4.05
N VAL A 50 -4.77 -3.88 4.02
CA VAL A 50 -3.87 -3.36 2.97
C VAL A 50 -2.39 -3.61 3.28
N GLN A 51 -2.08 -4.01 4.52
CA GLN A 51 -0.70 -4.15 4.99
C GLN A 51 -0.09 -5.46 4.49
N LEU A 52 0.92 -5.35 3.63
CA LEU A 52 1.76 -6.46 3.21
C LEU A 52 3.13 -6.34 3.86
N GLU A 53 3.66 -7.47 4.33
CA GLU A 53 5.06 -7.58 4.71
C GLU A 53 5.87 -8.09 3.53
N VAL A 54 6.95 -7.38 3.23
CA VAL A 54 7.98 -7.76 2.29
C VAL A 54 9.02 -8.58 3.03
N VAL A 55 9.08 -9.87 2.73
CA VAL A 55 10.04 -10.81 3.33
C VAL A 55 11.13 -11.09 2.29
N PRO A 56 12.42 -10.93 2.61
CA PRO A 56 13.50 -11.24 1.67
C PRO A 56 13.53 -12.73 1.36
N SER A 57 13.83 -13.09 0.10
CA SER A 57 14.25 -14.45 -0.19
C SER A 57 15.61 -14.73 0.49
N THR A 58 15.73 -15.94 1.01
CA THR A 58 16.96 -16.45 1.61
C THR A 58 17.96 -16.94 0.56
N ALA A 59 17.50 -17.23 -0.66
CA ALA A 59 18.32 -17.72 -1.75
C ALA A 59 18.79 -16.61 -2.70
N ASP A 60 18.03 -15.52 -2.83
CA ASP A 60 18.31 -14.45 -3.79
C ASP A 60 17.84 -13.09 -3.25
N ALA A 61 18.77 -12.21 -2.90
CA ALA A 61 18.45 -10.91 -2.28
C ALA A 61 17.66 -9.95 -3.20
N THR A 62 17.55 -10.26 -4.49
CA THR A 62 16.74 -9.49 -5.45
C THR A 62 15.27 -9.93 -5.49
N LEU A 63 14.97 -11.09 -4.89
CA LEU A 63 13.63 -11.68 -4.83
C LEU A 63 13.03 -11.51 -3.44
N ILE A 64 11.71 -11.51 -3.41
CA ILE A 64 10.94 -11.36 -2.18
C ILE A 64 9.81 -12.37 -2.12
N HIS A 65 9.29 -12.55 -0.92
CA HIS A 65 7.95 -13.04 -0.68
C HIS A 65 7.09 -11.88 -0.19
N LEU A 66 5.81 -11.94 -0.52
CA LEU A 66 4.81 -11.04 0.05
C LEU A 66 3.98 -11.84 1.05
N ARG A 67 3.80 -11.29 2.25
CA ARG A 67 2.98 -11.88 3.31
C ARG A 67 1.86 -10.94 3.68
N CYS A 68 0.62 -11.44 3.72
CA CYS A 68 -0.50 -10.68 4.24
C CYS A 68 -0.35 -10.55 5.76
N SER A 69 -0.27 -9.31 6.27
CA SER A 69 -0.02 -9.08 7.69
C SER A 69 -1.24 -9.45 8.55
N TYR A 70 -2.45 -9.41 7.97
CA TYR A 70 -3.68 -9.73 8.70
C TYR A 70 -3.78 -11.22 9.08
N ASN A 71 -3.56 -12.14 8.13
CA ASN A 71 -3.71 -13.57 8.36
C ASN A 71 -2.36 -14.31 8.49
N ASN A 72 -1.24 -13.58 8.38
CA ASN A 72 0.12 -14.09 8.47
C ASN A 72 0.46 -15.18 7.45
N LYS A 73 -0.19 -15.17 6.28
CA LYS A 73 0.04 -16.13 5.19
C LYS A 73 0.78 -15.48 4.03
N PHE A 74 1.66 -16.25 3.40
CA PHE A 74 2.34 -15.85 2.19
C PHE A 74 1.38 -15.86 1.01
N LEU A 75 1.62 -14.93 0.09
CA LEU A 75 0.92 -14.84 -1.18
C LEU A 75 1.42 -15.97 -2.08
N GLN A 76 0.49 -16.80 -2.55
CA GLN A 76 0.74 -17.88 -3.50
C GLN A 76 -0.29 -17.84 -4.62
N LEU A 77 -0.04 -18.57 -5.70
CA LEU A 77 -1.03 -18.74 -6.76
C LEU A 77 -2.08 -19.76 -6.38
N THR A 78 -3.35 -19.44 -6.67
CA THR A 78 -4.43 -20.44 -6.73
C THR A 78 -5.08 -20.41 -8.10
N SER A 79 -5.25 -21.59 -8.70
CA SER A 79 -5.83 -21.72 -10.04
C SER A 79 -7.31 -22.01 -9.93
N LYS A 80 -8.15 -21.09 -10.40
CA LYS A 80 -9.62 -21.23 -10.47
C LYS A 80 -10.09 -20.72 -11.83
N TYR A 81 -10.97 -21.45 -12.51
CA TYR A 81 -11.55 -21.06 -13.81
C TYR A 81 -10.51 -20.71 -14.91
N GLY A 82 -9.35 -21.39 -14.90
CA GLY A 82 -8.28 -21.12 -15.87
C GLY A 82 -7.46 -19.86 -15.60
N VAL A 83 -7.70 -19.18 -14.47
CA VAL A 83 -6.95 -18.00 -14.03
C VAL A 83 -6.15 -18.34 -12.77
N SER A 84 -4.91 -17.84 -12.70
CA SER A 84 -4.05 -17.97 -11.53
C SER A 84 -4.17 -16.72 -10.66
N TRP A 85 -5.02 -16.79 -9.64
CA TRP A 85 -5.28 -15.72 -8.68
C TRP A 85 -4.18 -15.63 -7.64
N ILE A 86 -4.01 -14.46 -7.03
CA ILE A 86 -3.13 -14.28 -5.87
C ILE A 86 -3.95 -14.49 -4.60
N SER A 87 -3.51 -15.43 -3.77
CA SER A 87 -4.17 -15.77 -2.52
C SER A 87 -3.20 -15.76 -1.35
N ALA A 88 -3.61 -15.17 -0.22
CA ALA A 88 -2.85 -15.21 1.02
C ALA A 88 -3.18 -16.50 1.79
N THR A 89 -2.66 -17.63 1.32
CA THR A 89 -3.01 -18.96 1.87
C THR A 89 -1.81 -19.84 2.22
N ALA A 90 -0.59 -19.47 1.81
CA ALA A 90 0.60 -20.28 2.12
C ALA A 90 1.05 -20.09 3.58
N ASP A 91 1.29 -21.20 4.29
CA ASP A 91 1.78 -21.19 5.67
C ASP A 91 3.26 -20.81 5.80
N ALA A 92 4.04 -21.09 4.75
CA ALA A 92 5.48 -20.85 4.71
C ALA A 92 5.91 -20.30 3.35
N ALA A 93 7.06 -19.64 3.33
CA ALA A 93 7.71 -19.24 2.10
C ALA A 93 8.21 -20.48 1.34
N GLU A 94 7.93 -20.54 0.03
CA GLU A 94 8.45 -21.54 -0.89
C GLU A 94 9.38 -20.87 -1.90
N GLU A 95 10.65 -21.27 -1.85
CA GLU A 95 11.80 -20.69 -2.56
C GLU A 95 12.13 -21.44 -3.86
N ASP A 96 11.57 -22.64 -4.05
CA ASP A 96 11.75 -23.40 -5.27
C ASP A 96 11.05 -22.69 -6.44
N LYS A 97 11.86 -22.18 -7.38
CA LYS A 97 11.40 -21.45 -8.56
C LYS A 97 10.63 -22.33 -9.55
N THR A 98 10.64 -23.65 -9.39
CA THR A 98 9.98 -24.61 -10.30
C THR A 98 8.62 -25.09 -9.79
N LYS A 99 8.37 -25.02 -8.47
CA LYS A 99 7.12 -25.49 -7.88
C LYS A 99 5.97 -24.53 -8.15
N ALA A 100 4.82 -25.07 -8.52
CA ALA A 100 3.59 -24.28 -8.68
C ALA A 100 3.16 -23.54 -7.40
N THR A 101 3.61 -23.99 -6.24
CA THR A 101 3.40 -23.37 -4.92
C THR A 101 4.45 -22.32 -4.57
N SER A 102 5.37 -21.99 -5.49
CA SER A 102 6.35 -20.92 -5.28
C SER A 102 5.65 -19.63 -4.84
N THR A 103 6.28 -18.93 -3.90
CA THR A 103 5.76 -17.67 -3.33
C THR A 103 6.65 -16.48 -3.73
N LEU A 104 7.57 -16.71 -4.66
CA LEU A 104 8.59 -15.75 -5.05
C LEU A 104 8.06 -14.73 -6.05
N PHE A 105 8.34 -13.47 -5.75
CA PHE A 105 8.11 -12.35 -6.63
C PHE A 105 9.42 -11.59 -6.86
N GLN A 106 9.60 -11.11 -8.09
CA GLN A 106 10.63 -10.15 -8.43
C GLN A 106 10.01 -8.76 -8.52
N PRO A 107 10.43 -7.80 -7.69
CA PRO A 107 10.05 -6.39 -7.84
C PRO A 107 10.67 -5.80 -9.11
N ILE A 108 9.89 -5.03 -9.87
CA ILE A 108 10.32 -4.33 -11.08
C ILE A 108 10.06 -2.83 -10.89
N PHE A 109 11.13 -2.04 -10.83
CA PHE A 109 11.06 -0.60 -10.67
C PHE A 109 11.18 0.09 -12.04
N PRO A 110 10.11 0.75 -12.54
CA PRO A 110 10.18 1.47 -13.81
C PRO A 110 11.12 2.67 -13.73
N ALA A 111 11.94 2.87 -14.76
CA ALA A 111 12.82 4.03 -14.85
C ALA A 111 12.00 5.34 -14.88
N GLY A 112 12.42 6.34 -14.10
CA GLY A 112 11.76 7.64 -14.06
C GLY A 112 10.46 7.70 -13.25
N GLU A 113 10.01 6.58 -12.65
CA GLU A 113 8.83 6.54 -11.78
C GLU A 113 9.24 6.15 -10.34
N PRO A 114 9.79 7.11 -9.56
CA PRO A 114 10.12 6.85 -8.17
C PRO A 114 8.85 6.43 -7.41
N SER A 115 9.00 5.51 -6.47
CA SER A 115 7.89 4.96 -5.68
C SER A 115 6.85 4.14 -6.48
N THR A 116 7.19 3.70 -7.69
CA THR A 116 6.37 2.76 -8.46
C THR A 116 7.05 1.39 -8.57
N VAL A 117 6.26 0.32 -8.46
CA VAL A 117 6.72 -1.06 -8.56
C VAL A 117 5.72 -1.92 -9.34
N GLY A 118 6.24 -2.86 -10.13
CA GLY A 118 5.49 -4.03 -10.60
C GLY A 118 6.06 -5.30 -9.99
N PHE A 119 5.33 -6.40 -10.09
CA PHE A 119 5.80 -7.69 -9.58
C PHE A 119 5.71 -8.75 -10.66
N LEU A 120 6.80 -9.48 -10.87
CA LEU A 120 6.82 -10.68 -11.69
C LEU A 120 6.80 -11.90 -10.76
N HIS A 121 5.80 -12.76 -10.91
CA HIS A 121 5.80 -14.03 -10.20
C HIS A 121 6.84 -14.97 -10.82
N VAL A 122 7.79 -15.43 -10.00
CA VAL A 122 9.03 -16.04 -10.50
C VAL A 122 8.77 -17.39 -11.18
N GLN A 123 7.91 -18.25 -10.63
CA GLN A 123 7.70 -19.56 -11.26
C GLN A 123 6.94 -19.47 -12.59
N THR A 124 5.96 -18.57 -12.70
CA THR A 124 5.14 -18.45 -13.91
C THR A 124 5.71 -17.47 -14.93
N GLN A 125 6.66 -16.62 -14.54
CA GLN A 125 7.18 -15.51 -15.35
C GLN A 125 6.05 -14.59 -15.85
N ARG A 126 5.00 -14.42 -15.04
CA ARG A 126 3.83 -13.59 -15.34
C ARG A 126 3.74 -12.43 -14.37
N HIS A 127 3.26 -11.29 -14.86
CA HIS A 127 3.13 -10.09 -14.03
C HIS A 127 1.88 -10.17 -13.16
N LEU A 128 2.03 -9.74 -11.91
CA LEU A 128 0.92 -9.42 -11.04
C LEU A 128 0.09 -8.29 -11.65
N ARG A 129 -1.23 -8.45 -11.64
CA ARG A 129 -2.20 -7.44 -12.06
C ARG A 129 -3.51 -7.59 -11.33
N THR A 130 -4.41 -6.63 -11.51
CA THR A 130 -5.82 -6.80 -11.16
C THR A 130 -6.65 -7.07 -12.41
N PHE A 131 -7.45 -8.13 -12.38
CA PHE A 131 -8.34 -8.48 -13.46
C PHE A 131 -9.72 -7.87 -13.24
N TYR A 132 -10.22 -7.11 -14.22
CA TYR A 132 -11.60 -6.66 -14.26
C TYR A 132 -12.50 -7.74 -14.88
N ASN A 133 -13.35 -8.39 -14.09
CA ASN A 133 -14.34 -9.31 -14.62
C ASN A 133 -15.75 -8.72 -14.49
N LYS A 134 -16.42 -8.48 -15.62
CA LYS A 134 -17.80 -7.97 -15.65
C LYS A 134 -18.84 -9.01 -15.22
N ASP A 135 -18.49 -10.29 -15.24
CA ASP A 135 -19.38 -11.38 -14.87
C ASP A 135 -19.46 -11.54 -13.34
N TYR A 136 -18.59 -10.84 -12.60
CA TYR A 136 -18.63 -10.74 -11.15
C TYR A 136 -19.52 -9.57 -10.71
N SER A 137 -20.03 -9.62 -9.47
CA SER A 137 -20.78 -8.49 -8.94
C SER A 137 -19.88 -7.26 -8.88
N ALA A 138 -20.44 -6.05 -8.88
CA ALA A 138 -19.67 -4.81 -8.67
C ALA A 138 -18.78 -4.85 -7.41
N GLU A 139 -19.10 -5.77 -6.50
CA GLU A 139 -18.36 -6.05 -5.29
C GLU A 139 -17.14 -6.97 -5.48
N ILE A 140 -16.91 -7.63 -6.61
CA ILE A 140 -15.76 -8.55 -6.78
C ILE A 140 -15.04 -8.36 -8.13
N ASN A 141 -15.24 -7.21 -8.77
CA ASN A 141 -14.73 -6.98 -10.11
C ASN A 141 -13.21 -6.86 -10.22
N TYR A 142 -12.45 -6.56 -9.15
CA TYR A 142 -11.00 -6.33 -9.22
C TYR A 142 -10.22 -7.27 -8.29
N VAL A 143 -9.95 -8.48 -8.78
CA VAL A 143 -9.17 -9.50 -8.06
C VAL A 143 -7.77 -9.60 -8.65
N ALA A 144 -6.78 -9.75 -7.78
CA ALA A 144 -5.38 -9.84 -8.18
C ALA A 144 -5.06 -11.23 -8.75
N CYS A 145 -4.34 -11.25 -9.86
CA CYS A 145 -3.93 -12.47 -10.54
C CYS A 145 -2.57 -12.30 -11.20
N VAL A 146 -2.01 -13.39 -11.68
CA VAL A 146 -0.89 -13.37 -12.62
C VAL A 146 -1.35 -13.78 -14.00
N TYR A 147 -1.09 -12.94 -14.99
CA TYR A 147 -1.51 -13.19 -16.37
C TYR A 147 -0.47 -12.66 -17.35
N THR A 148 -0.40 -13.26 -18.53
CA THR A 148 0.49 -12.83 -19.61
C THR A 148 -0.30 -12.30 -20.79
N ASN A 149 0.14 -11.13 -21.27
CA ASN A 149 0.14 -10.77 -22.68
C ASN A 149 -1.17 -10.26 -23.31
N ASP A 150 -1.63 -9.08 -22.90
CA ASP A 150 -2.62 -8.28 -23.65
C ASP A 150 -1.99 -7.07 -24.38
N GLY A 151 -0.65 -6.92 -24.35
CA GLY A 151 0.06 -5.81 -24.98
C GLY A 151 0.01 -4.47 -24.22
N THR A 152 -0.56 -4.43 -23.01
CA THR A 152 -0.77 -3.18 -22.25
C THR A 152 0.34 -2.81 -21.26
N GLY A 153 1.46 -3.56 -21.27
CA GLY A 153 2.50 -3.46 -20.25
C GLY A 153 2.15 -4.23 -18.97
N TYR A 154 2.98 -4.12 -17.94
CA TYR A 154 2.73 -4.74 -16.64
C TYR A 154 1.98 -3.81 -15.69
N HIS A 155 1.20 -4.38 -14.77
CA HIS A 155 0.45 -3.58 -13.78
C HIS A 155 1.42 -2.92 -12.81
N ARG A 156 1.22 -1.64 -12.56
CA ARG A 156 2.07 -0.83 -11.71
C ARG A 156 1.34 -0.38 -10.46
N TYR A 157 2.05 -0.39 -9.35
CA TYR A 157 1.59 0.02 -8.05
C TYR A 157 2.45 1.17 -7.55
N GLU A 158 1.83 2.25 -7.09
CA GLU A 158 2.49 3.18 -6.19
C GLU A 158 2.63 2.50 -4.83
N PHE A 159 3.83 2.53 -4.26
CA PHE A 159 4.10 1.94 -2.96
C PHE A 159 4.45 3.00 -1.92
N ALA A 160 4.05 2.74 -0.68
CA ALA A 160 4.45 3.54 0.48
C ALA A 160 4.68 2.61 1.68
N ALA A 161 5.44 3.08 2.67
CA ALA A 161 5.52 2.39 3.94
C ALA A 161 4.15 2.41 4.62
N TRP A 162 3.69 1.26 5.10
CA TRP A 162 2.46 1.21 5.88
C TRP A 162 2.68 1.86 7.26
N GLU A 163 1.68 2.61 7.71
CA GLU A 163 1.67 3.25 9.02
C GLU A 163 0.36 2.92 9.74
N SER A 164 0.44 2.64 11.04
CA SER A 164 -0.74 2.33 11.84
C SER A 164 -1.63 3.57 12.00
N TYR A 165 -2.91 3.34 12.33
CA TYR A 165 -3.82 4.43 12.64
C TYR A 165 -3.32 5.23 13.85
N GLU A 166 -2.82 4.54 14.87
CA GLU A 166 -2.28 5.12 16.09
C GLU A 166 -1.07 6.02 15.79
N ASP A 167 -0.13 5.56 14.97
CA ASP A 167 1.04 6.34 14.58
C ASP A 167 0.64 7.57 13.76
N LYS A 168 -0.32 7.41 12.84
CA LYS A 168 -0.84 8.50 12.01
C LYS A 168 -1.55 9.56 12.87
N MET A 169 -2.32 9.13 13.87
CA MET A 169 -3.01 10.03 14.80
C MET A 169 -2.02 10.74 15.71
N LYS A 170 -1.02 10.04 16.25
CA LYS A 170 0.03 10.65 17.07
C LYS A 170 0.77 11.77 16.32
N LYS A 171 1.15 11.53 15.05
CA LYS A 171 1.78 12.56 14.20
C LYS A 171 0.88 13.77 13.99
N LYS A 172 -0.41 13.56 13.75
CA LYS A 172 -1.39 14.64 13.63
C LYS A 172 -1.56 15.42 14.92
N ASP A 173 -1.59 14.74 16.06
CA ASP A 173 -1.67 15.40 17.36
C ASP A 173 -0.43 16.25 17.63
N GLU A 174 0.77 15.73 17.34
CA GLU A 174 2.03 16.48 17.41
C GLU A 174 2.01 17.73 16.50
N GLU A 175 1.50 17.59 15.28
CA GLU A 175 1.33 18.71 14.33
C GLU A 175 0.33 19.75 14.86
N ILE A 176 -0.81 19.31 15.41
CA ILE A 176 -1.80 20.20 16.02
C ILE A 176 -1.21 20.97 17.21
N GLN A 177 -0.42 20.31 18.06
CA GLN A 177 0.23 20.99 19.19
C GLN A 177 1.26 22.02 18.72
N LYS A 178 2.02 21.70 17.68
CA LYS A 178 2.96 22.64 17.06
C LYS A 178 2.22 23.87 16.50
N LEU A 179 1.14 23.65 15.76
CA LEU A 179 0.34 24.73 15.18
C LEU A 179 -0.33 25.60 16.26
N LYS A 180 -0.81 25.01 17.35
CA LYS A 180 -1.35 25.76 18.50
C LYS A 180 -0.30 26.69 19.11
N LYS A 181 0.93 26.20 19.31
CA LYS A 181 2.02 27.02 19.81
C LYS A 181 2.35 28.18 18.87
N GLU A 182 2.39 27.94 17.56
CA GLU A 182 2.63 29.00 16.57
C GLU A 182 1.51 30.05 16.55
N ILE A 183 0.25 29.65 16.79
CA ILE A 183 -0.88 30.57 16.93
C ILE A 183 -0.72 31.42 18.20
N ASP A 184 -0.41 30.81 19.34
CA ASP A 184 -0.22 31.53 20.61
C ASP A 184 0.91 32.58 20.51
N GLU A 185 2.02 32.23 19.84
CA GLU A 185 3.13 33.14 19.57
C GLU A 185 2.72 34.32 18.67
N LYS A 186 1.94 34.06 17.63
CA LYS A 186 1.42 35.12 16.75
C LYS A 186 0.42 36.03 17.45
N ASP A 187 -0.46 35.47 18.29
CA ASP A 187 -1.41 36.23 19.09
C ASP A 187 -0.71 37.15 20.09
N ALA A 188 0.38 36.67 20.71
CA ALA A 188 1.22 37.49 21.57
C ALA A 188 1.86 38.67 20.80
N GLN A 189 2.35 38.42 19.59
CA GLN A 189 2.92 39.46 18.72
C GLN A 189 1.86 40.47 18.27
N ILE A 190 0.65 40.03 17.94
CA ILE A 190 -0.47 40.91 17.57
C ILE A 190 -0.82 41.82 18.74
N LYS A 191 -1.00 41.26 19.94
CA LYS A 191 -1.29 42.04 21.16
C LYS A 191 -0.19 43.07 21.46
N ALA A 192 1.07 42.71 21.26
CA ALA A 192 2.19 43.64 21.43
C ALA A 192 2.13 44.81 20.43
N LYS A 193 1.85 44.52 19.14
CA LYS A 193 1.69 45.54 18.11
C LYS A 193 0.47 46.44 18.35
N ASP A 194 -0.65 45.87 18.79
CA ASP A 194 -1.84 46.66 19.12
C ASP A 194 -1.56 47.67 20.24
N LYS A 195 -0.77 47.26 21.25
CA LYS A 195 -0.32 48.15 22.32
C LYS A 195 0.59 49.26 21.81
N GLU A 196 1.51 48.95 20.89
CA GLU A 196 2.38 49.95 20.25
C GLU A 196 1.57 50.95 19.42
N ILE A 197 0.62 50.47 18.61
CA ILE A 197 -0.29 51.31 17.82
C ILE A 197 -1.11 52.23 18.74
N ALA A 198 -1.64 51.70 19.84
CA ALA A 198 -2.39 52.50 20.81
C ALA A 198 -1.54 53.61 21.43
N ALA A 199 -0.27 53.31 21.79
CA ALA A 199 0.66 54.29 22.33
C ALA A 199 1.00 55.40 21.30
N LEU A 200 1.24 55.04 20.04
CA LEU A 200 1.51 55.99 18.96
C LEU A 200 0.31 56.92 18.70
N LYS A 201 -0.91 56.36 18.69
CA LYS A 201 -2.14 57.17 18.55
C LYS A 201 -2.32 58.16 19.69
N ALA A 202 -2.03 57.77 20.93
CA ALA A 202 -2.08 58.66 22.08
C ALA A 202 -1.03 59.78 22.02
N ALA A 203 0.14 59.52 21.45
CA ALA A 203 1.19 60.52 21.26
C ALA A 203 0.89 61.52 20.13
N ALA A 204 0.21 61.09 19.07
CA ALA A 204 -0.15 61.93 17.92
C ALA A 204 -1.40 62.81 18.14
N GLY A 205 -2.21 62.53 19.17
CA GLY A 205 -3.40 63.31 19.54
C GLY A 205 -3.13 64.44 20.54
N LYS A 206 -1.86 64.73 20.84
CA LYS A 206 -1.39 65.92 21.56
C LYS A 206 -0.70 66.87 20.59
#